data_AF-A0A1C6SPI9-F1
#
_entry.id   AF-A0A1C6SPI9-F1
#
_cell.length_a   1.000
_cell.length_b   1.000
_cell.length_c   1.000
_cell.angle_alpha   90.00
_cell.angle_beta   90.00
_cell.angle_gamma   90.00
#
_symmetry.space_group_name_H-M   'P 1'
#
loop_
_entity.id
_entity.type
_entity.pdbx_description
1 polymer ?
#
loop_
_entity_poly.entity_id
_entity_poly.type
_entity_poly.pdbx_seq_one_letter_code
_entity_poly.pdbx_strand_id
1 'polypeptide(L)'
;MNVAVCADVGSTYTKAAVVDLDAGALVAAASAPTTVGTDVLHGLDAAVTAATATLGVRDAPWYVCSSAGGGLRLAVIGYEPLVTAQAGRRVGLSAGAHVVHVAAGRLGAVELSALRAARPDVVLLVGGTDGGDADTLAHNATRLAKARWRVPVVLAGNADVRDELHSLLAGAKVPVTVADNVLPRIGVLAPASARAAIREVFLRHVIGGKRLSRGSRFARLVRAATPDAVLTGVEVLADTLGGDLAVVDVGGATTDVYSVLTPDERGSGPGREVAGMLWRARTVEGDLGMRWSAPGVVRAAAEERLLAPGEQDQLAAAAAVRAADPGFLPADDTERAVDARIAALAATVALRRHARGAATGERAGRDLRDVRLLVGSGGVLRHAAPADAASVLGAVLTDQAGGWPLPRAARPVVDVDYVLAAGGLLAQEHPQAAGALLRCHLDR
;
A
#
# COMPACT_ATOMS: atom_id res chain seq x y z
N MET A 1 10.02 -1.56 32.62
CA MET A 1 10.11 -0.85 31.34
C MET A 1 8.74 -0.98 30.68
N ASN A 2 8.10 0.15 30.38
CA ASN A 2 6.81 0.16 29.68
C ASN A 2 7.07 0.03 28.18
N VAL A 3 6.85 -1.15 27.60
CA VAL A 3 7.20 -1.40 26.19
C VAL A 3 6.04 -1.99 25.41
N ALA A 4 6.03 -1.75 24.11
CA ALA A 4 5.17 -2.43 23.15
C ALA A 4 6.01 -3.19 22.11
N VAL A 5 5.45 -4.27 21.59
CA VAL A 5 6.02 -4.99 20.44
C VAL A 5 5.23 -4.61 19.19
N CYS A 6 5.89 -3.96 18.25
CA CYS A 6 5.35 -3.66 16.92
C CYS A 6 5.89 -4.69 15.93
N ALA A 7 5.02 -5.46 15.28
CA ALA A 7 5.44 -6.48 14.34
C ALA A 7 4.82 -6.29 12.95
N ASP A 8 5.66 -6.41 11.92
CA ASP A 8 5.27 -6.41 10.51
C ASP A 8 5.48 -7.81 9.93
N VAL A 9 4.39 -8.50 9.62
CA VAL A 9 4.39 -9.80 8.94
C VAL A 9 4.45 -9.56 7.43
N GLY A 10 5.68 -9.39 6.92
CA GLY A 10 5.97 -9.16 5.50
C GLY A 10 5.86 -10.41 4.64
N SER A 11 5.98 -10.25 3.32
CA SER A 11 5.95 -11.38 2.37
C SER A 11 7.19 -12.29 2.46
N THR A 12 8.35 -11.74 2.84
CA THR A 12 9.62 -12.48 2.94
C THR A 12 10.11 -12.61 4.38
N TYR A 13 10.06 -11.52 5.15
CA TYR A 13 10.50 -11.49 6.55
C TYR A 13 9.42 -10.88 7.44
N THR A 14 9.24 -11.48 8.60
CA THR A 14 8.52 -10.88 9.73
C THR A 14 9.52 -10.10 10.56
N LYS A 15 9.22 -8.82 10.80
CA LYS A 15 10.07 -7.90 11.59
C LYS A 15 9.35 -7.55 12.87
N ALA A 16 10.08 -7.48 13.99
CA ALA A 16 9.56 -7.07 15.28
C ALA A 16 10.45 -5.98 15.87
N ALA A 17 9.84 -4.88 16.30
CA ALA A 17 10.46 -3.78 17.00
C ALA A 17 9.88 -3.70 18.41
N VAL A 18 10.72 -3.56 19.42
CA VAL A 18 10.34 -3.31 20.81
C VAL A 18 10.56 -1.83 21.08
N VAL A 19 9.49 -1.13 21.42
CA VAL A 19 9.50 0.33 21.62
C VAL A 19 9.22 0.62 23.08
N ASP A 20 10.08 1.42 23.71
CA ASP A 20 9.81 2.04 25.01
C ASP A 20 8.75 3.12 24.82
N LEU A 21 7.59 2.93 25.45
CA LEU A 21 6.43 3.82 25.29
C LEU A 21 6.58 5.13 26.06
N ASP A 22 7.41 5.16 27.11
CA ASP A 22 7.63 6.36 27.91
C ASP A 22 8.67 7.26 27.22
N ALA A 23 9.74 6.66 26.69
CA ALA A 23 10.80 7.39 25.98
C ALA A 23 10.52 7.61 24.49
N GLY A 24 9.63 6.81 23.89
CA GLY A 24 9.42 6.77 22.44
C GLY A 24 10.67 6.32 21.69
N ALA A 25 11.37 5.30 22.18
CA ALA A 25 12.66 4.87 21.65
C ALA A 25 12.65 3.40 21.24
N LEU A 26 13.36 3.06 20.16
CA LEU A 26 13.59 1.68 19.78
C LEU A 26 14.57 1.04 20.77
N VAL A 27 14.11 0.01 21.48
CA VAL A 27 14.91 -0.72 22.49
C VAL A 27 15.62 -1.92 21.87
N ALA A 28 14.90 -2.65 21.02
CA ALA A 28 15.42 -3.81 20.32
C ALA A 28 14.63 -4.04 19.03
N ALA A 29 15.27 -4.69 18.06
CA ALA A 29 14.60 -5.17 16.86
C ALA A 29 15.15 -6.53 16.46
N ALA A 30 14.31 -7.36 15.87
CA ALA A 30 14.71 -8.61 15.25
C ALA A 30 13.84 -8.92 14.04
N SER A 31 14.30 -9.86 13.22
CA SER A 31 13.51 -10.38 12.10
C SER A 31 13.69 -11.88 11.96
N ALA A 32 12.64 -12.55 11.50
CA ALA A 32 12.65 -13.97 11.14
C ALA A 32 12.03 -14.16 9.76
N PRO A 33 12.39 -15.23 9.01
CA PRO A 33 11.73 -15.56 7.76
C PRO A 33 10.20 -15.71 7.94
N THR A 34 9.41 -15.15 7.03
CA THR A 34 7.96 -15.31 7.07
C THR A 34 7.57 -16.73 6.69
N THR A 35 6.72 -17.36 7.49
CA THR A 35 6.30 -18.75 7.35
C THR A 35 4.97 -18.91 6.57
N VAL A 36 4.79 -18.18 5.46
CA VAL A 36 3.56 -18.21 4.63
C VAL A 36 3.21 -19.62 4.14
N GLY A 37 4.21 -20.46 3.87
CA GLY A 37 4.01 -21.85 3.42
C GLY A 37 3.55 -22.82 4.52
N THR A 38 3.56 -22.41 5.78
CA THR A 38 3.09 -23.24 6.92
C THR A 38 2.06 -22.49 7.76
N ASP A 39 2.50 -21.72 8.76
CA ASP A 39 1.66 -20.83 9.57
C ASP A 39 2.48 -19.58 9.91
N VAL A 40 1.99 -18.39 9.51
CA VAL A 40 2.70 -17.12 9.72
C VAL A 40 2.95 -16.79 11.19
N LEU A 41 2.20 -17.41 12.12
CA LEU A 41 2.42 -17.26 13.55
C LEU A 41 3.80 -17.78 13.98
N HIS A 42 4.36 -18.81 13.32
CA HIS A 42 5.69 -19.30 13.67
C HIS A 42 6.78 -18.24 13.43
N GLY A 43 6.76 -17.59 12.27
CA GLY A 43 7.69 -16.50 11.96
C GLY A 43 7.46 -15.27 12.86
N LEU A 44 6.20 -14.97 13.18
CA LEU A 44 5.87 -13.90 14.13
C LEU A 44 6.41 -14.17 15.54
N ASP A 45 6.11 -15.35 16.10
CA ASP A 45 6.55 -15.73 17.44
C ASP A 45 8.08 -15.80 17.51
N ALA A 46 8.75 -16.28 16.46
CA ALA A 46 10.21 -16.29 16.36
C ALA A 46 10.81 -14.88 16.35
N ALA A 47 10.27 -13.96 15.54
CA ALA A 47 10.74 -12.58 15.47
C ALA A 47 10.56 -11.86 16.81
N VAL A 48 9.41 -12.01 17.46
CA VAL A 48 9.15 -11.38 18.76
C VAL A 48 10.02 -11.98 19.86
N THR A 49 10.19 -13.31 19.89
CA THR A 49 11.07 -13.98 20.86
C THR A 49 12.50 -13.49 20.72
N ALA A 50 13.02 -13.37 19.49
CA ALA A 50 14.35 -12.85 19.24
C ALA A 50 14.50 -11.38 19.68
N ALA A 51 13.50 -10.53 19.40
CA ALA A 51 13.53 -9.12 19.77
C ALA A 51 13.44 -8.88 21.29
N THR A 52 12.87 -9.82 22.05
CA THR A 52 12.62 -9.67 23.50
C THR A 52 13.58 -10.48 24.37
N ALA A 53 14.41 -11.35 23.79
CA ALA A 53 15.23 -12.33 24.50
C ALA A 53 16.10 -11.76 25.64
N THR A 54 16.63 -10.54 25.48
CA THR A 54 17.55 -9.90 26.44
C THR A 54 16.89 -8.87 27.34
N LEU A 55 15.62 -8.55 27.12
CA LEU A 55 14.95 -7.43 27.79
C LEU A 55 14.28 -7.81 29.11
N GLY A 56 14.12 -9.11 29.38
CA GLY A 56 13.42 -9.59 30.59
C GLY A 56 11.94 -9.19 30.66
N VAL A 57 11.37 -8.70 29.54
CA VAL A 57 9.99 -8.23 29.43
C VAL A 57 9.06 -9.43 29.30
N ARG A 58 8.00 -9.45 30.12
CA ARG A 58 6.90 -10.41 30.01
C ARG A 58 5.62 -9.65 29.68
N ASP A 59 4.77 -10.23 28.85
CA ASP A 59 3.41 -9.76 28.56
C ASP A 59 3.29 -8.36 27.92
N ALA A 60 4.29 -7.91 27.16
CA ALA A 60 4.17 -6.68 26.37
C ALA A 60 3.04 -6.79 25.31
N PRO A 61 2.22 -5.74 25.11
CA PRO A 61 1.19 -5.73 24.08
C PRO A 61 1.78 -5.82 22.67
N TRP A 62 1.14 -6.61 21.81
CA TRP A 62 1.54 -6.75 20.40
C TRP A 62 0.64 -5.91 19.51
N TYR A 63 1.28 -5.09 18.68
CA TYR A 63 0.67 -4.34 17.59
C TYR A 63 1.18 -4.95 16.30
N VAL A 64 0.33 -5.66 15.56
CA VAL A 64 0.76 -6.41 14.38
C VAL A 64 0.12 -5.83 13.12
N CYS A 65 0.93 -5.59 12.08
CA CYS A 65 0.44 -5.40 10.72
C CYS A 65 0.90 -6.56 9.83
N SER A 66 0.24 -6.72 8.68
CA SER A 66 0.61 -7.78 7.74
C SER A 66 0.44 -7.36 6.28
N SER A 67 1.38 -7.82 5.46
CA SER A 67 1.33 -7.83 4.00
C SER A 67 1.55 -9.24 3.41
N ALA A 68 1.81 -10.23 4.27
CA ALA A 68 1.78 -11.64 3.89
C ALA A 68 0.41 -11.99 3.27
N GLY A 69 0.42 -12.83 2.22
CA GLY A 69 -0.77 -13.18 1.43
C GLY A 69 -0.92 -12.43 0.11
N GLY A 70 -0.09 -11.41 -0.14
CA GLY A 70 -0.08 -10.64 -1.38
C GLY A 70 -0.95 -9.38 -1.33
N GLY A 71 -0.80 -8.51 -2.33
CA GLY A 71 -1.62 -7.30 -2.47
C GLY A 71 -3.08 -7.63 -2.80
N LEU A 72 -4.01 -6.80 -2.31
CA LEU A 72 -5.45 -6.98 -2.50
C LEU A 72 -5.83 -6.93 -4.00
N ARG A 73 -6.35 -8.02 -4.55
CA ARG A 73 -6.89 -8.05 -5.93
C ARG A 73 -8.35 -7.62 -5.92
N LEU A 74 -8.65 -6.44 -6.46
CA LEU A 74 -10.00 -5.89 -6.49
C LEU A 74 -10.61 -6.00 -7.90
N ALA A 75 -11.86 -6.47 -7.98
CA ALA A 75 -12.68 -6.28 -9.16
C ALA A 75 -13.71 -5.17 -8.92
N VAL A 76 -13.91 -4.29 -9.90
CA VAL A 76 -14.89 -3.20 -9.83
C VAL A 76 -16.00 -3.46 -10.84
N ILE A 77 -17.24 -3.35 -10.41
CA ILE A 77 -18.43 -3.49 -11.27
C ILE A 77 -19.26 -2.22 -11.10
N GLY A 78 -19.33 -1.40 -12.14
CA GLY A 78 -20.09 -0.15 -12.16
C GLY A 78 -21.40 -0.22 -12.94
N TYR A 79 -22.14 0.88 -12.92
CA TYR A 79 -23.31 1.11 -13.78
C TYR A 79 -22.88 1.52 -15.20
N GLU A 80 -22.09 2.58 -15.29
CA GLU A 80 -21.62 3.21 -16.53
C GLU A 80 -20.07 3.19 -16.60
N PRO A 81 -19.46 2.71 -17.72
CA PRO A 81 -18.01 2.58 -17.86
C PRO A 81 -17.20 3.84 -17.52
N LEU A 82 -17.58 4.99 -18.09
CA LEU A 82 -16.76 6.21 -17.99
C LEU A 82 -16.99 7.00 -16.70
N VAL A 83 -17.99 6.62 -15.91
CA VAL A 83 -18.42 7.38 -14.73
C VAL A 83 -18.27 6.55 -13.47
N THR A 84 -19.23 5.67 -13.19
CA THR A 84 -19.27 4.91 -11.92
C THR A 84 -18.22 3.81 -11.86
N ALA A 85 -17.92 3.10 -12.96
CA ALA A 85 -16.86 2.10 -12.97
C ALA A 85 -15.50 2.76 -12.78
N GLN A 86 -15.27 3.92 -13.41
CA GLN A 86 -14.04 4.68 -13.20
C GLN A 86 -13.95 5.32 -11.81
N ALA A 87 -15.08 5.72 -11.20
CA ALA A 87 -15.13 6.13 -9.80
C ALA A 87 -14.72 4.96 -8.87
N GLY A 88 -15.32 3.77 -9.05
CA GLY A 88 -14.96 2.58 -8.29
C GLY A 88 -13.49 2.17 -8.49
N ARG A 89 -12.95 2.27 -9.72
CA ARG A 89 -11.53 2.02 -10.00
C ARG A 89 -10.62 2.97 -9.21
N ARG A 90 -10.94 4.26 -9.17
CA ARG A 90 -10.20 5.27 -8.39
C ARG A 90 -10.26 5.00 -6.88
N VAL A 91 -11.44 4.61 -6.37
CA VAL A 91 -11.60 4.19 -4.97
C VAL A 91 -10.73 2.96 -4.66
N GLY A 92 -10.73 1.95 -5.52
CA GLY A 92 -9.90 0.76 -5.37
C GLY A 92 -8.41 1.06 -5.32
N LEU A 93 -7.93 1.87 -6.27
CA LEU A 93 -6.53 2.29 -6.32
C LEU A 93 -6.11 3.10 -5.09
N SER A 94 -6.96 4.06 -4.67
CA SER A 94 -6.71 4.84 -3.45
C SER A 94 -6.89 4.05 -2.15
N ALA A 95 -7.48 2.86 -2.19
CA ALA A 95 -7.46 1.87 -1.11
C ALA A 95 -6.19 0.98 -1.13
N GLY A 96 -5.27 1.20 -2.07
CA GLY A 96 -4.06 0.40 -2.24
C GLY A 96 -4.29 -0.97 -2.88
N ALA A 97 -5.40 -1.15 -3.60
CA ALA A 97 -5.73 -2.41 -4.26
C ALA A 97 -5.18 -2.49 -5.69
N HIS A 98 -4.75 -3.68 -6.10
CA HIS A 98 -4.50 -3.98 -7.50
C HIS A 98 -5.84 -4.28 -8.20
N VAL A 99 -6.31 -3.35 -9.04
CA VAL A 99 -7.57 -3.52 -9.77
C VAL A 99 -7.37 -4.49 -10.94
N VAL A 100 -7.80 -5.74 -10.76
CA VAL A 100 -7.58 -6.84 -11.72
C VAL A 100 -8.71 -7.01 -12.73
N HIS A 101 -9.85 -6.36 -12.50
CA HIS A 101 -11.00 -6.40 -13.38
C HIS A 101 -11.86 -5.15 -13.22
N VAL A 102 -12.33 -4.59 -14.32
CA VAL A 102 -13.31 -3.50 -14.34
C VAL A 102 -14.39 -3.86 -15.36
N ALA A 103 -15.64 -3.86 -14.91
CA ALA A 103 -16.81 -4.05 -15.73
C ALA A 103 -17.84 -2.96 -15.45
N ALA A 104 -18.78 -2.77 -16.37
CA ALA A 104 -19.91 -1.87 -16.19
C ALA A 104 -21.17 -2.41 -16.86
N GLY A 105 -22.32 -1.90 -16.45
CA GLY A 105 -23.62 -2.34 -16.93
C GLY A 105 -24.11 -3.61 -16.25
N ARG A 106 -25.10 -4.25 -16.87
CA ARG A 106 -25.71 -5.48 -16.35
C ARG A 106 -24.81 -6.69 -16.60
N LEU A 107 -24.47 -7.41 -15.54
CA LEU A 107 -23.70 -8.65 -15.61
C LEU A 107 -24.51 -9.74 -16.31
N GLY A 108 -23.98 -10.23 -17.43
CA GLY A 108 -24.38 -11.44 -18.13
C GLY A 108 -23.56 -12.65 -17.70
N ALA A 109 -23.70 -13.75 -18.43
CA ALA A 109 -22.95 -14.97 -18.18
C ALA A 109 -21.46 -14.83 -18.54
N VAL A 110 -21.17 -14.07 -19.60
CA VAL A 110 -19.81 -13.81 -20.08
C VAL A 110 -19.05 -12.95 -19.08
N GLU A 111 -19.65 -11.85 -18.62
CA GLU A 111 -19.06 -10.93 -17.64
C GLU A 111 -18.80 -11.63 -16.31
N LEU A 112 -19.74 -12.46 -15.85
CA LEU A 112 -19.54 -13.24 -14.63
C LEU A 112 -18.41 -14.27 -14.77
N SER A 113 -18.21 -14.82 -15.97
CA SER A 113 -17.12 -15.76 -16.24
C SER A 113 -15.77 -15.03 -16.28
N ALA A 114 -15.72 -13.85 -16.91
CA ALA A 114 -14.54 -12.98 -16.92
C ALA A 114 -14.17 -12.52 -15.49
N LEU A 115 -15.15 -12.16 -14.67
CA LEU A 115 -14.96 -11.81 -13.26
C LEU A 115 -14.33 -12.97 -12.47
N ARG A 116 -14.75 -14.22 -12.70
CA ARG A 116 -14.14 -15.40 -12.07
C ARG A 116 -12.70 -15.63 -12.56
N ALA A 117 -12.47 -15.50 -13.86
CA ALA A 117 -11.16 -15.71 -14.47
C ALA A 117 -10.13 -14.70 -13.92
N ALA A 118 -10.56 -13.48 -13.60
CA ALA A 118 -9.71 -12.47 -12.98
C ALA A 118 -9.30 -12.79 -11.53
N ARG A 119 -9.90 -13.81 -10.88
CA ARG A 119 -9.59 -14.25 -9.50
C ARG A 119 -9.47 -13.07 -8.51
N PRO A 120 -10.51 -12.24 -8.34
CA PRO A 120 -10.48 -11.17 -7.35
C PRO A 120 -10.53 -11.75 -5.92
N ASP A 121 -9.93 -11.02 -4.99
CA ASP A 121 -10.05 -11.26 -3.54
C ASP A 121 -11.24 -10.50 -2.95
N VAL A 122 -11.63 -9.38 -3.57
CA VAL A 122 -12.81 -8.58 -3.22
C VAL A 122 -13.49 -8.05 -4.50
N VAL A 123 -14.82 -7.96 -4.50
CA VAL A 123 -15.60 -7.28 -5.53
C VAL A 123 -16.17 -5.98 -4.96
N LEU A 124 -15.83 -4.84 -5.56
CA LEU A 124 -16.48 -3.56 -5.30
C LEU A 124 -17.65 -3.40 -6.28
N LEU A 125 -18.86 -3.47 -5.75
CA LEU A 125 -20.09 -3.25 -6.50
C LEU A 125 -20.55 -1.80 -6.30
N VAL A 126 -20.47 -1.02 -7.37
CA VAL A 126 -20.85 0.40 -7.42
C VAL A 126 -21.89 0.62 -8.51
N GLY A 127 -22.70 1.66 -8.40
CA GLY A 127 -23.70 1.95 -9.41
C GLY A 127 -24.78 2.91 -8.93
N GLY A 128 -25.32 3.68 -9.89
CA GLY A 128 -26.26 4.76 -9.61
C GLY A 128 -25.69 5.90 -8.78
N THR A 129 -26.25 7.09 -8.95
CA THR A 129 -26.23 8.09 -7.89
C THR A 129 -27.32 7.74 -6.88
N ASP A 130 -27.27 8.36 -5.69
CA ASP A 130 -28.40 8.24 -4.77
C ASP A 130 -29.63 8.93 -5.38
N GLY A 131 -30.81 8.30 -5.29
CA GLY A 131 -32.01 8.73 -6.03
C GLY A 131 -31.98 8.46 -7.53
N GLY A 132 -30.93 7.81 -8.05
CA GLY A 132 -30.74 7.53 -9.48
C GLY A 132 -31.05 6.09 -9.88
N ASP A 133 -30.28 5.54 -10.83
CA ASP A 133 -30.43 4.14 -11.27
C ASP A 133 -30.24 3.17 -10.10
N ALA A 134 -31.25 2.35 -9.85
CA ALA A 134 -31.20 1.24 -8.90
C ALA A 134 -31.19 -0.12 -9.61
N ASP A 135 -31.75 -0.18 -10.82
CA ASP A 135 -32.02 -1.41 -11.56
C ASP A 135 -30.76 -2.20 -11.89
N THR A 136 -29.70 -1.52 -12.32
CA THR A 136 -28.45 -2.21 -12.72
C THR A 136 -27.73 -2.76 -11.51
N LEU A 137 -27.70 -1.99 -10.42
CA LEU A 137 -27.11 -2.42 -9.16
C LEU A 137 -27.84 -3.63 -8.59
N ALA A 138 -29.18 -3.59 -8.58
CA ALA A 138 -30.04 -4.68 -8.12
C ALA A 138 -29.90 -5.93 -8.98
N HIS A 139 -29.86 -5.78 -10.31
CA HIS A 139 -29.60 -6.88 -11.25
C HIS A 139 -28.25 -7.54 -10.93
N ASN A 140 -27.18 -6.76 -10.79
CA ASN A 140 -25.84 -7.28 -10.55
C ASN A 140 -25.73 -8.00 -9.20
N ALA A 141 -26.28 -7.43 -8.13
CA ALA A 141 -26.34 -8.08 -6.82
C ALA A 141 -27.12 -9.41 -6.89
N THR A 142 -28.26 -9.43 -7.59
CA THR A 142 -29.05 -10.65 -7.83
C THR A 142 -28.27 -11.71 -8.59
N ARG A 143 -27.48 -11.32 -9.60
CA ARG A 143 -26.64 -12.24 -10.36
C ARG A 143 -25.56 -12.87 -9.49
N LEU A 144 -24.91 -12.10 -8.61
CA LEU A 144 -23.92 -12.62 -7.66
C LEU A 144 -24.56 -13.56 -6.63
N ALA A 145 -25.73 -13.20 -6.09
CA ALA A 145 -26.50 -14.03 -5.16
C ALA A 145 -26.88 -15.38 -5.79
N LYS A 146 -27.48 -15.38 -6.98
CA LYS A 146 -27.85 -16.60 -7.73
C LYS A 146 -26.64 -17.45 -8.09
N ALA A 147 -25.51 -16.82 -8.38
CA ALA A 147 -24.25 -17.50 -8.68
C ALA A 147 -23.56 -18.10 -7.45
N ARG A 148 -24.12 -17.94 -6.24
CA ARG A 148 -23.52 -18.35 -4.95
C ARG A 148 -22.08 -17.86 -4.81
N TRP A 149 -21.88 -16.60 -5.15
CA TRP A 149 -20.57 -15.96 -5.13
C TRP A 149 -19.91 -16.07 -3.75
N ARG A 150 -18.65 -16.49 -3.70
CA ARG A 150 -17.93 -16.76 -2.43
C ARG A 150 -16.91 -15.70 -2.05
N VAL A 151 -16.52 -14.87 -3.01
CA VAL A 151 -15.57 -13.78 -2.77
C VAL A 151 -16.34 -12.63 -2.12
N PRO A 152 -15.81 -11.98 -1.07
CA PRO A 152 -16.46 -10.85 -0.42
C PRO A 152 -16.84 -9.72 -1.37
N VAL A 153 -18.00 -9.09 -1.12
CA VAL A 153 -18.55 -7.97 -1.89
C VAL A 153 -18.63 -6.73 -1.01
N VAL A 154 -18.05 -5.62 -1.46
CA VAL A 154 -18.31 -4.29 -0.90
C VAL A 154 -19.40 -3.64 -1.74
N LEU A 155 -20.56 -3.38 -1.12
CA LEU A 155 -21.71 -2.73 -1.74
C LEU A 155 -21.65 -1.22 -1.45
N ALA A 156 -21.30 -0.43 -2.45
CA ALA A 156 -21.06 1.02 -2.34
C ALA A 156 -21.74 1.79 -3.49
N GLY A 157 -23.01 1.45 -3.77
CA GLY A 157 -23.85 2.09 -4.77
C GLY A 157 -25.08 2.76 -4.16
N ASN A 158 -26.06 3.07 -5.01
CA ASN A 158 -27.31 3.77 -4.69
C ASN A 158 -27.87 3.40 -3.30
N ALA A 159 -27.95 4.42 -2.43
CA ALA A 159 -28.39 4.28 -1.05
C ALA A 159 -29.83 3.72 -0.91
N ASP A 160 -30.72 4.00 -1.86
CA ASP A 160 -32.15 3.69 -1.76
C ASP A 160 -32.44 2.18 -1.78
N VAL A 161 -31.59 1.40 -2.44
CA VAL A 161 -31.74 -0.06 -2.55
C VAL A 161 -30.70 -0.84 -1.72
N ARG A 162 -29.81 -0.13 -1.03
CA ARG A 162 -28.64 -0.74 -0.39
C ARG A 162 -29.01 -1.78 0.67
N ASP A 163 -30.00 -1.50 1.50
CA ASP A 163 -30.42 -2.39 2.60
C ASP A 163 -31.12 -3.66 2.07
N GLU A 164 -31.92 -3.52 1.01
CA GLU A 164 -32.53 -4.64 0.31
C GLU A 164 -31.46 -5.54 -0.31
N LEU A 165 -30.50 -4.95 -1.03
CA LEU A 165 -29.44 -5.71 -1.70
C LEU A 165 -28.45 -6.35 -0.72
N HIS A 166 -28.19 -5.71 0.42
CA HIS A 166 -27.44 -6.33 1.51
C HIS A 166 -28.17 -7.59 2.01
N SER A 167 -29.47 -7.48 2.29
CA SER A 167 -30.29 -8.61 2.77
C SER A 167 -30.34 -9.76 1.75
N LEU A 168 -30.46 -9.43 0.46
CA LEU A 168 -30.41 -10.37 -0.65
C LEU A 168 -29.09 -11.15 -0.71
N LEU A 169 -27.95 -10.44 -0.68
CA LEU A 169 -26.62 -11.03 -0.76
C LEU A 169 -26.32 -11.88 0.48
N ALA A 170 -26.62 -11.37 1.67
CA ALA A 170 -26.46 -12.08 2.94
C ALA A 170 -27.32 -13.34 2.99
N GLY A 171 -28.59 -13.27 2.57
CA GLY A 171 -29.49 -14.43 2.48
C GLY A 171 -28.97 -15.53 1.54
N ALA A 172 -28.28 -15.14 0.47
CA ALA A 172 -27.59 -16.06 -0.44
C ALA A 172 -26.22 -16.55 0.07
N LYS A 173 -25.81 -16.17 1.29
CA LYS A 173 -24.51 -16.48 1.90
C LYS A 173 -23.32 -15.92 1.12
N VAL A 174 -23.51 -14.80 0.42
CA VAL A 174 -22.42 -14.00 -0.14
C VAL A 174 -21.89 -13.09 0.98
N PRO A 175 -20.59 -13.12 1.33
CA PRO A 175 -20.05 -12.20 2.32
C PRO A 175 -20.18 -10.78 1.77
N VAL A 176 -20.90 -9.91 2.47
CA VAL A 176 -21.17 -8.54 2.02
C VAL A 176 -20.84 -7.54 3.12
N THR A 177 -20.23 -6.43 2.74
CA THR A 177 -19.99 -5.27 3.59
C THR A 177 -20.55 -4.04 2.90
N VAL A 178 -21.33 -3.26 3.63
CA VAL A 178 -22.01 -2.07 3.09
C VAL A 178 -21.13 -0.85 3.30
N ALA A 179 -21.13 0.05 2.33
CA ALA A 179 -20.50 1.37 2.42
C ALA A 179 -21.40 2.43 1.78
N ASP A 180 -21.10 3.69 2.05
CA ASP A 180 -21.74 4.81 1.36
C ASP A 180 -21.43 4.76 -0.14
N ASN A 181 -22.32 5.35 -0.95
CA ASN A 181 -22.16 5.39 -2.39
C ASN A 181 -20.84 6.09 -2.75
N VAL A 182 -20.03 5.49 -3.63
CA VAL A 182 -18.78 6.11 -4.09
C VAL A 182 -19.02 7.35 -4.93
N LEU A 183 -20.20 7.46 -5.55
CA LEU A 183 -20.59 8.57 -6.41
C LEU A 183 -22.05 8.97 -6.10
N PRO A 184 -22.32 9.54 -4.92
CA PRO A 184 -23.69 9.83 -4.48
C PRO A 184 -24.41 10.82 -5.41
N ARG A 185 -23.66 11.70 -6.08
CA ARG A 185 -24.16 12.64 -7.10
C ARG A 185 -23.18 12.73 -8.26
N ILE A 186 -23.67 13.09 -9.45
CA ILE A 186 -22.83 13.28 -10.63
C ILE A 186 -21.73 14.30 -10.31
N GLY A 187 -20.48 13.93 -10.59
CA GLY A 187 -19.31 14.78 -10.34
C GLY A 187 -18.82 14.81 -8.89
N VAL A 188 -19.52 14.19 -7.93
CA VAL A 188 -19.14 14.17 -6.51
C VAL A 188 -18.64 12.78 -6.14
N LEU A 189 -17.33 12.61 -5.95
CA LEU A 189 -16.71 11.36 -5.50
C LEU A 189 -16.65 11.34 -3.96
N ALA A 190 -17.18 10.29 -3.32
CA ALA A 190 -17.15 10.08 -1.87
C ALA A 190 -16.42 8.76 -1.51
N PRO A 191 -15.07 8.75 -1.51
CA PRO A 191 -14.30 7.51 -1.46
C PRO A 191 -14.13 6.92 -0.05
N ALA A 192 -14.33 7.71 1.01
CA ALA A 192 -13.90 7.36 2.37
C ALA A 192 -14.53 6.04 2.89
N SER A 193 -15.86 5.94 2.84
CA SER A 193 -16.62 4.79 3.34
C SER A 193 -16.25 3.50 2.60
N ALA A 194 -16.24 3.54 1.27
CA ALA A 194 -15.86 2.39 0.46
C ALA A 194 -14.39 1.98 0.64
N ARG A 195 -13.44 2.92 0.78
CA ARG A 195 -12.04 2.60 1.11
C ARG A 195 -11.91 1.87 2.44
N ALA A 196 -12.62 2.35 3.47
CA ALA A 196 -12.63 1.72 4.78
C ALA A 196 -13.19 0.28 4.71
N ALA A 197 -14.32 0.09 4.03
CA ALA A 197 -14.91 -1.24 3.83
C ALA A 197 -14.00 -2.18 3.05
N ILE A 198 -13.32 -1.71 1.99
CA ILE A 198 -12.35 -2.51 1.23
C ILE A 198 -11.19 -2.97 2.13
N ARG A 199 -10.64 -2.07 2.95
CA ARG A 199 -9.57 -2.38 3.91
C ARG A 199 -10.03 -3.37 4.98
N GLU A 200 -11.21 -3.17 5.55
CA GLU A 200 -11.81 -4.06 6.55
C GLU A 200 -11.99 -5.48 5.99
N VAL A 201 -12.53 -5.59 4.77
CA VAL A 201 -12.74 -6.87 4.10
C VAL A 201 -11.39 -7.54 3.81
N PHE A 202 -10.39 -6.79 3.35
CA PHE A 202 -9.04 -7.30 3.12
C PHE A 202 -8.43 -7.88 4.41
N LEU A 203 -8.52 -7.14 5.51
CA LEU A 203 -8.00 -7.59 6.80
C LEU A 203 -8.71 -8.85 7.31
N ARG A 204 -10.04 -8.89 7.26
CA ARG A 204 -10.80 -10.02 7.81
C ARG A 204 -10.74 -11.28 6.95
N HIS A 205 -10.85 -11.14 5.63
CA HIS A 205 -11.08 -12.28 4.74
C HIS A 205 -9.83 -12.73 4.00
N VAL A 206 -8.88 -11.83 3.76
CA VAL A 206 -7.67 -12.13 2.99
C VAL A 206 -6.49 -12.38 3.93
N ILE A 207 -6.14 -11.39 4.75
CA ILE A 207 -5.05 -11.50 5.72
C ILE A 207 -5.44 -12.41 6.90
N GLY A 208 -6.57 -12.12 7.54
CA GLY A 208 -7.12 -12.91 8.64
C GLY A 208 -7.75 -14.23 8.20
N GLY A 209 -7.76 -14.52 6.90
CA GLY A 209 -8.31 -15.75 6.35
C GLY A 209 -7.48 -16.98 6.68
N LYS A 210 -8.07 -18.16 6.49
CA LYS A 210 -7.45 -19.47 6.79
C LYS A 210 -6.19 -19.80 5.99
N ARG A 211 -5.78 -18.94 5.04
CA ARG A 211 -4.63 -19.17 4.17
C ARG A 211 -3.30 -18.87 4.85
N LEU A 212 -3.27 -17.92 5.80
CA LEU A 212 -2.03 -17.50 6.46
C LEU A 212 -1.82 -18.17 7.82
N SER A 213 -2.91 -18.44 8.55
CA SER A 213 -2.85 -19.14 9.83
C SER A 213 -4.08 -20.03 9.98
N ARG A 214 -3.93 -21.17 10.69
CA ARG A 214 -5.03 -22.13 10.89
C ARG A 214 -6.02 -21.71 11.98
N GLY A 215 -5.63 -20.79 12.86
CA GLY A 215 -6.41 -20.34 14.02
C GLY A 215 -6.83 -18.86 13.97
N SER A 216 -7.64 -18.43 14.94
CA SER A 216 -8.11 -17.05 15.06
C SER A 216 -7.11 -16.10 15.73
N ARG A 217 -5.97 -16.61 16.24
CA ARG A 217 -4.97 -15.78 16.92
C ARG A 217 -4.41 -14.72 15.99
N PHE A 218 -3.98 -15.09 14.78
CA PHE A 218 -3.42 -14.14 13.83
C PHE A 218 -4.40 -13.04 13.45
N ALA A 219 -5.64 -13.41 13.09
CA ALA A 219 -6.70 -12.46 12.77
C ALA A 219 -7.05 -11.50 13.92
N ARG A 220 -6.85 -11.92 15.18
CA ARG A 220 -7.04 -11.05 16.37
C ARG A 220 -5.85 -10.13 16.64
N LEU A 221 -4.65 -10.55 16.27
CA LEU A 221 -3.42 -9.76 16.47
C LEU A 221 -3.24 -8.69 15.39
N VAL A 222 -3.60 -8.99 14.14
CA VAL A 222 -3.42 -8.06 13.03
C VAL A 222 -4.40 -6.90 13.13
N ARG A 223 -3.86 -5.70 13.26
CA ARG A 223 -4.58 -4.43 13.40
C ARG A 223 -4.68 -3.66 12.08
N ALA A 224 -3.71 -3.83 11.20
CA ALA A 224 -3.63 -3.08 9.95
C ALA A 224 -2.93 -3.88 8.84
N ALA A 225 -3.13 -3.46 7.59
CA ALA A 225 -2.27 -3.90 6.50
C ALA A 225 -0.94 -3.14 6.63
N THR A 226 0.20 -3.77 6.33
CA THR A 226 1.51 -3.11 6.45
C THR A 226 1.55 -1.75 5.75
N PRO A 227 1.05 -1.59 4.51
CA PRO A 227 1.10 -0.29 3.85
C PRO A 227 0.24 0.78 4.51
N ASP A 228 -0.84 0.39 5.18
CA ASP A 228 -1.70 1.31 5.92
C ASP A 228 -1.03 1.76 7.22
N ALA A 229 -0.34 0.84 7.90
CA ALA A 229 0.51 1.18 9.04
C ALA A 229 1.65 2.11 8.62
N VAL A 230 2.35 1.82 7.53
CA VAL A 230 3.41 2.70 7.00
C VAL A 230 2.84 4.07 6.65
N LEU A 231 1.74 4.17 5.91
CA LEU A 231 1.11 5.47 5.60
C LEU A 231 0.73 6.24 6.86
N THR A 232 0.21 5.56 7.89
CA THR A 232 -0.09 6.19 9.19
C THR A 232 1.19 6.70 9.86
N GLY A 233 2.29 5.95 9.80
CA GLY A 233 3.59 6.40 10.32
C GLY A 233 4.15 7.61 9.55
N VAL A 234 3.98 7.64 8.24
CA VAL A 234 4.33 8.77 7.36
C VAL A 234 3.55 10.03 7.77
N GLU A 235 2.26 9.89 8.09
CA GLU A 235 1.43 10.99 8.61
C GLU A 235 1.93 11.50 9.96
N VAL A 236 2.17 10.61 10.92
CA VAL A 236 2.70 10.99 12.24
C VAL A 236 4.04 11.70 12.12
N LEU A 237 4.93 11.23 11.24
CA LEU A 237 6.22 11.89 10.98
C LEU A 237 6.01 13.30 10.41
N ALA A 238 5.12 13.45 9.43
CA ALA A 238 4.83 14.75 8.82
C ALA A 238 4.29 15.75 9.83
N ASP A 239 3.33 15.32 10.66
CA ASP A 239 2.75 16.13 11.73
C ASP A 239 3.81 16.51 12.78
N THR A 240 4.74 15.60 13.08
CA THR A 240 5.80 15.83 14.07
C THR A 240 6.88 16.80 13.58
N LEU A 241 7.21 16.77 12.28
CA LEU A 241 8.25 17.62 11.69
C LEU A 241 7.73 18.96 11.16
N GLY A 242 6.43 19.05 10.86
CA GLY A 242 5.83 20.28 10.33
C GLY A 242 6.24 20.57 8.88
N GLY A 243 5.96 19.64 7.97
CA GLY A 243 6.14 19.87 6.54
C GLY A 243 5.91 18.64 5.67
N ASP A 244 5.93 18.88 4.36
CA ASP A 244 5.65 17.87 3.35
C ASP A 244 6.78 16.85 3.29
N LEU A 245 6.41 15.58 3.19
CA LEU A 245 7.35 14.48 3.05
C LEU A 245 6.85 13.43 2.08
N ALA A 246 7.81 12.71 1.49
CA ALA A 246 7.56 11.56 0.64
C ALA A 246 8.39 10.37 1.10
N VAL A 247 7.86 9.16 0.90
CA VAL A 247 8.56 7.91 1.17
C VAL A 247 8.55 7.06 -0.09
N VAL A 248 9.70 6.49 -0.44
CA VAL A 248 9.83 5.48 -1.50
C VAL A 248 10.31 4.18 -0.86
N ASP A 249 9.43 3.19 -0.82
CA ASP A 249 9.70 1.85 -0.31
C ASP A 249 9.92 0.89 -1.49
N VAL A 250 11.20 0.54 -1.73
CA VAL A 250 11.59 -0.32 -2.85
C VAL A 250 11.62 -1.78 -2.40
N GLY A 251 10.55 -2.50 -2.72
CA GLY A 251 10.37 -3.90 -2.38
C GLY A 251 10.87 -4.87 -3.46
N GLY A 252 10.76 -6.18 -3.17
CA GLY A 252 11.12 -7.23 -4.12
C GLY A 252 10.14 -7.38 -5.29
N ALA A 253 8.88 -6.99 -5.11
CA ALA A 253 7.82 -7.12 -6.12
C ALA A 253 7.17 -5.79 -6.49
N THR A 254 7.16 -4.81 -5.59
CA THR A 254 6.52 -3.51 -5.79
C THR A 254 7.41 -2.40 -5.28
N THR A 255 7.17 -1.21 -5.80
CA THR A 255 7.71 0.04 -5.25
C THR A 255 6.54 0.88 -4.84
N ASP A 256 6.49 1.22 -3.56
CA ASP A 256 5.42 1.98 -2.96
C ASP A 256 5.90 3.42 -2.73
N VAL A 257 5.10 4.39 -3.17
CA VAL A 257 5.38 5.81 -2.95
C VAL A 257 4.29 6.40 -2.08
N TYR A 258 4.66 6.90 -0.91
CA TYR A 258 3.79 7.60 0.01
C TYR A 258 4.09 9.09 -0.03
N SER A 259 3.07 9.93 0.09
CA SER A 259 3.27 11.36 0.31
C SER A 259 2.22 11.92 1.26
N VAL A 260 2.66 12.87 2.07
CA VAL A 260 1.83 13.77 2.87
C VAL A 260 2.20 15.18 2.46
N LEU A 261 1.23 15.86 1.86
CA LEU A 261 1.35 17.22 1.33
C LEU A 261 0.41 18.12 2.13
N THR A 262 0.98 19.11 2.79
CA THR A 262 0.25 20.09 3.60
C THR A 262 -0.60 20.92 2.64
N PRO A 263 -1.94 20.93 2.77
CA PRO A 263 -2.77 21.78 1.94
C PRO A 263 -2.38 23.25 2.14
N ASP A 264 -2.10 23.97 1.06
CA ASP A 264 -1.72 25.38 1.13
C ASP A 264 -2.93 26.21 1.61
N GLU A 265 -2.90 26.65 2.87
CA GLU A 265 -3.98 27.46 3.48
C GLU A 265 -4.25 28.76 2.72
N ARG A 266 -3.26 29.25 1.96
CA ARG A 266 -3.35 30.49 1.18
C ARG A 266 -4.14 30.31 -0.13
N GLY A 267 -4.26 29.08 -0.64
CA GLY A 267 -5.07 28.75 -1.82
C GLY A 267 -6.45 28.21 -1.48
N SER A 268 -6.68 27.74 -0.25
CA SER A 268 -7.93 27.14 0.20
C SER A 268 -8.00 27.24 1.72
N GLY A 269 -9.01 27.91 2.26
CA GLY A 269 -9.19 28.07 3.71
C GLY A 269 -9.26 26.73 4.49
N PRO A 270 -9.28 26.79 5.83
CA PRO A 270 -8.98 25.64 6.69
C PRO A 270 -9.92 24.47 6.43
N GLY A 271 -9.33 23.31 6.09
CA GLY A 271 -10.00 22.00 6.14
C GLY A 271 -10.85 21.59 4.94
N ARG A 272 -10.81 22.28 3.79
CA ARG A 272 -11.43 21.74 2.57
C ARG A 272 -10.46 20.84 1.83
N GLU A 273 -10.84 19.57 1.64
CA GLU A 273 -10.41 18.77 0.50
C GLU A 273 -10.51 19.67 -0.75
N VAL A 274 -9.38 20.09 -1.30
CA VAL A 274 -9.36 20.68 -2.65
C VAL A 274 -9.94 19.60 -3.54
N ALA A 275 -11.13 19.87 -4.10
CA ALA A 275 -11.94 18.87 -4.79
C ALA A 275 -11.09 18.08 -5.80
N GLY A 276 -10.67 16.88 -5.41
CA GLY A 276 -9.94 15.93 -6.25
C GLY A 276 -8.48 15.61 -5.91
N MET A 277 -7.80 16.30 -4.96
CA MET A 277 -6.45 15.90 -4.52
C MET A 277 -6.46 15.45 -3.06
N LEU A 278 -5.94 14.25 -2.79
CA LEU A 278 -5.83 13.75 -1.42
C LEU A 278 -4.60 14.39 -0.75
N TRP A 279 -4.72 14.98 0.44
CA TRP A 279 -3.55 15.50 1.17
C TRP A 279 -2.50 14.41 1.48
N ARG A 280 -2.97 13.17 1.63
CA ARG A 280 -2.15 11.95 1.76
C ARG A 280 -2.41 11.00 0.60
N ALA A 281 -1.38 10.34 0.08
CA ALA A 281 -1.59 9.20 -0.81
C ALA A 281 -0.50 8.15 -0.73
N ARG A 282 -0.85 7.01 -1.31
CA ARG A 282 0.03 5.92 -1.64
C ARG A 282 -0.18 5.56 -3.10
N THR A 283 0.90 5.41 -3.83
CA THR A 283 0.95 4.78 -5.15
C THR A 283 1.66 3.44 -5.01
N VAL A 284 1.15 2.41 -5.69
CA VAL A 284 1.76 1.08 -5.72
C VAL A 284 2.14 0.75 -7.16
N GLU A 285 3.44 0.64 -7.42
CA GLU A 285 3.97 0.30 -8.73
C GLU A 285 4.26 -1.20 -8.80
N GLY A 286 3.28 -1.95 -9.29
CA GLY A 286 3.33 -3.42 -9.33
C GLY A 286 4.33 -4.00 -10.35
N ASP A 287 4.79 -3.19 -11.29
CA ASP A 287 5.81 -3.53 -12.29
C ASP A 287 7.21 -3.04 -11.91
N LEU A 288 7.38 -2.40 -10.74
CA LEU A 288 8.67 -1.86 -10.29
C LEU A 288 9.12 -2.55 -9.00
N GLY A 289 10.03 -3.50 -9.06
CA GLY A 289 10.56 -4.17 -7.87
C GLY A 289 11.89 -4.86 -8.11
N MET A 290 12.61 -5.16 -7.04
CA MET A 290 14.00 -5.63 -7.10
C MET A 290 14.20 -7.08 -7.54
N ARG A 291 13.14 -7.88 -7.53
CA ARG A 291 13.18 -9.33 -7.79
C ARG A 291 12.13 -9.72 -8.82
N TRP A 292 10.92 -10.08 -8.38
CA TRP A 292 9.82 -10.56 -9.22
C TRP A 292 9.52 -9.69 -10.43
N SER A 293 9.58 -8.37 -10.26
CA SER A 293 9.25 -7.37 -11.27
C SER A 293 10.48 -6.59 -11.77
N ALA A 294 11.70 -7.08 -11.52
CA ALA A 294 12.92 -6.42 -11.98
C ALA A 294 12.95 -6.16 -13.51
N PRO A 295 12.48 -7.08 -14.38
CA PRO A 295 12.38 -6.80 -15.81
C PRO A 295 11.45 -5.63 -16.14
N GLY A 296 10.40 -5.44 -15.33
CA GLY A 296 9.47 -4.32 -15.45
C GLY A 296 10.14 -2.98 -15.16
N VAL A 297 11.06 -2.93 -14.19
CA VAL A 297 11.89 -1.74 -13.90
C VAL A 297 12.71 -1.34 -15.12
N VAL A 298 13.41 -2.28 -15.74
CA VAL A 298 14.27 -2.00 -16.91
C VAL A 298 13.43 -1.50 -18.09
N ARG A 299 12.28 -2.14 -18.36
CA ARG A 299 11.34 -1.70 -19.39
C ARG A 299 10.84 -0.29 -19.14
N ALA A 300 10.38 -0.01 -17.91
CA ALA A 300 9.88 1.31 -17.55
C ALA A 300 10.98 2.38 -17.62
N ALA A 301 12.21 2.05 -17.22
CA ALA A 301 13.37 2.94 -17.35
C ALA A 301 13.71 3.27 -18.81
N ALA A 302 13.60 2.29 -19.72
CA ALA A 302 13.78 2.51 -21.15
C ALA A 302 12.70 3.44 -21.72
N GLU A 303 11.43 3.22 -21.36
CA GLU A 303 10.30 4.08 -21.75
C GLU A 303 10.48 5.53 -21.26
N GLU A 304 11.01 5.68 -20.05
CA GLU A 304 11.33 6.97 -19.42
C GLU A 304 12.66 7.59 -19.87
N ARG A 305 13.40 6.91 -20.78
CA ARG A 305 14.71 7.32 -21.32
C ARG A 305 15.77 7.56 -20.23
N LEU A 306 15.78 6.71 -19.21
CA LEU A 306 16.70 6.79 -18.06
C LEU A 306 17.97 5.95 -18.22
N LEU A 307 18.06 5.15 -19.29
CA LEU A 307 19.15 4.23 -19.55
C LEU A 307 20.25 4.87 -20.40
N ALA A 308 21.51 4.60 -20.04
CA ALA A 308 22.65 4.99 -20.86
C ALA A 308 22.73 4.12 -22.14
N PRO A 309 23.38 4.60 -23.22
CA PRO A 309 23.59 3.79 -24.42
C PRO A 309 24.28 2.45 -24.10
N GLY A 310 23.68 1.34 -24.53
CA GLY A 310 24.20 -0.02 -24.29
C GLY A 310 23.90 -0.62 -22.91
N GLU A 311 23.29 0.14 -22.00
CA GLU A 311 22.97 -0.33 -20.64
C GLU A 311 21.79 -1.31 -20.60
N GLN A 312 20.83 -1.15 -21.52
CA GLN A 312 19.56 -1.88 -21.51
C GLN A 312 19.75 -3.40 -21.53
N ASP A 313 20.59 -3.92 -22.42
CA ASP A 313 20.76 -5.36 -22.58
C ASP A 313 21.42 -5.99 -21.34
N GLN A 314 22.39 -5.29 -20.75
CA GLN A 314 23.07 -5.73 -19.53
C GLN A 314 22.11 -5.77 -18.34
N LEU A 315 21.33 -4.70 -18.13
CA LEU A 315 20.34 -4.66 -17.05
C LEU A 315 19.19 -5.65 -17.28
N ALA A 316 18.76 -5.85 -18.53
CA ALA A 316 17.70 -6.81 -18.85
C ALA A 316 18.12 -8.25 -18.50
N ALA A 317 19.36 -8.65 -18.84
CA ALA A 317 19.90 -9.95 -18.47
C ALA A 317 20.00 -10.10 -16.94
N ALA A 318 20.53 -9.10 -16.25
CA ALA A 318 20.67 -9.13 -14.80
C ALA A 318 19.31 -9.14 -14.07
N ALA A 319 18.31 -8.43 -14.59
CA ALA A 319 16.95 -8.41 -14.09
C ALA A 319 16.23 -9.75 -14.30
N ALA A 320 16.49 -10.44 -15.42
CA ALA A 320 15.95 -11.77 -15.67
C ALA A 320 16.44 -12.80 -14.64
N VAL A 321 17.72 -12.73 -14.25
CA VAL A 321 18.30 -13.58 -13.18
C VAL A 321 17.57 -13.34 -11.85
N ARG A 322 17.38 -12.07 -11.45
CA ARG A 322 16.68 -11.67 -10.21
C ARG A 322 15.21 -12.07 -10.18
N ALA A 323 14.56 -12.09 -11.34
CA ALA A 323 13.16 -12.54 -11.46
C ALA A 323 13.04 -14.06 -11.41
N ALA A 324 14.03 -14.78 -11.95
CA ALA A 324 14.07 -16.24 -11.91
C ALA A 324 14.39 -16.78 -10.51
N ASP A 325 15.18 -16.05 -9.72
CA ASP A 325 15.48 -16.36 -8.33
C ASP A 325 15.14 -15.18 -7.39
N PRO A 326 13.93 -15.16 -6.80
CA PRO A 326 13.57 -14.13 -5.84
C PRO A 326 14.41 -14.11 -4.55
N GLY A 327 15.13 -15.20 -4.26
CA GLY A 327 16.09 -15.31 -3.16
C GLY A 327 17.46 -14.73 -3.47
N PHE A 328 17.69 -14.26 -4.70
CA PHE A 328 18.97 -13.72 -5.15
C PHE A 328 19.47 -12.59 -4.24
N LEU A 329 20.73 -12.72 -3.82
CA LEU A 329 21.48 -11.70 -3.09
C LEU A 329 22.79 -11.42 -3.85
N PRO A 330 23.19 -10.15 -4.01
CA PRO A 330 24.42 -9.82 -4.73
C PRO A 330 25.65 -10.33 -3.97
N ALA A 331 26.48 -11.13 -4.63
CA ALA A 331 27.67 -11.76 -4.08
C ALA A 331 28.89 -10.82 -4.09
N ASP A 332 29.00 -9.93 -5.07
CA ASP A 332 30.15 -9.03 -5.27
C ASP A 332 29.75 -7.57 -5.52
N ASP A 333 30.75 -6.68 -5.64
CA ASP A 333 30.54 -5.24 -5.84
C ASP A 333 29.87 -4.93 -7.19
N THR A 334 30.09 -5.76 -8.20
CA THR A 334 29.46 -5.59 -9.52
C THR A 334 27.96 -5.86 -9.42
N GLU A 335 27.58 -6.96 -8.78
CA GLU A 335 26.18 -7.29 -8.56
C GLU A 335 25.48 -6.31 -7.62
N ARG A 336 26.20 -5.79 -6.61
CA ARG A 336 25.71 -4.70 -5.74
C ARG A 336 25.46 -3.42 -6.54
N ALA A 337 26.37 -3.04 -7.42
CA ALA A 337 26.20 -1.88 -8.29
C ALA A 337 24.98 -2.03 -9.23
N VAL A 338 24.74 -3.23 -9.74
CA VAL A 338 23.53 -3.53 -10.54
C VAL A 338 22.26 -3.44 -9.69
N ASP A 339 22.25 -3.97 -8.46
CA ASP A 339 21.11 -3.82 -7.54
C ASP A 339 20.85 -2.35 -7.21
N ALA A 340 21.89 -1.58 -6.91
CA ALA A 340 21.77 -0.13 -6.68
C ALA A 340 21.22 0.60 -7.92
N ARG A 341 21.67 0.23 -9.12
CA ARG A 341 21.17 0.82 -10.38
C ARG A 341 19.70 0.50 -10.62
N ILE A 342 19.28 -0.75 -10.45
CA ILE A 342 17.87 -1.15 -10.57
C ILE A 342 17.02 -0.43 -9.51
N ALA A 343 17.50 -0.31 -8.27
CA ALA A 343 16.79 0.40 -7.20
C ALA A 343 16.60 1.89 -7.51
N ALA A 344 17.64 2.55 -8.02
CA ALA A 344 17.57 3.95 -8.47
C ALA A 344 16.53 4.13 -9.57
N LEU A 345 16.54 3.26 -10.59
CA LEU A 345 15.54 3.30 -11.67
C LEU A 345 14.12 3.07 -11.14
N ALA A 346 13.92 2.08 -10.28
CA ALA A 346 12.61 1.81 -9.68
C ALA A 346 12.10 3.01 -8.87
N ALA A 347 12.94 3.59 -8.02
CA ALA A 347 12.59 4.74 -7.19
C ALA A 347 12.28 5.99 -8.04
N THR A 348 13.11 6.30 -9.04
CA THR A 348 12.91 7.45 -9.94
C THR A 348 11.61 7.32 -10.73
N VAL A 349 11.38 6.16 -11.37
CA VAL A 349 10.15 5.94 -12.16
C VAL A 349 8.92 5.96 -11.25
N ALA A 350 8.99 5.34 -10.07
CA ALA A 350 7.86 5.33 -9.14
C ALA A 350 7.49 6.74 -8.67
N LEU A 351 8.49 7.58 -8.33
CA LEU A 351 8.23 8.95 -7.92
C LEU A 351 7.65 9.79 -9.08
N ARG A 352 8.14 9.63 -10.31
CA ARG A 352 7.55 10.26 -11.51
C ARG A 352 6.08 9.89 -11.68
N ARG A 353 5.75 8.60 -11.61
CA ARG A 353 4.37 8.11 -11.75
C ARG A 353 3.46 8.57 -10.61
N HIS A 354 4.00 8.67 -9.39
CA HIS A 354 3.31 9.25 -8.25
C HIS A 354 3.03 10.75 -8.44
N ALA A 355 4.03 11.53 -8.85
CA ALA A 355 3.88 12.97 -9.17
C ALA A 355 2.91 13.21 -10.34
N ARG A 356 2.76 12.25 -11.26
CA ARG A 356 1.76 12.31 -12.35
C ARG A 356 0.34 12.02 -11.91
N GLY A 357 0.13 11.45 -10.72
CA GLY A 357 -1.20 11.04 -10.24
C GLY A 357 -1.82 9.89 -11.05
N ALA A 358 -1.06 9.24 -11.94
CA ALA A 358 -1.57 8.21 -12.86
C ALA A 358 -2.13 6.99 -12.11
N ALA A 359 -1.47 6.60 -11.03
CA ALA A 359 -1.87 5.47 -10.19
C ALA A 359 -2.97 5.82 -9.18
N THR A 360 -3.09 7.08 -8.77
CA THR A 360 -4.13 7.56 -7.84
C THR A 360 -5.40 8.02 -8.56
N GLY A 361 -5.32 8.22 -9.88
CA GLY A 361 -6.41 8.76 -10.71
C GLY A 361 -6.59 10.27 -10.58
N GLU A 362 -5.59 10.97 -10.04
CA GLU A 362 -5.53 12.43 -9.91
C GLU A 362 -5.10 13.05 -11.25
N ARG A 363 -6.02 13.70 -11.96
CA ARG A 363 -5.77 14.25 -13.31
C ARG A 363 -4.72 15.38 -13.35
N ALA A 364 -4.53 16.09 -12.24
CA ALA A 364 -3.62 17.22 -12.14
C ALA A 364 -2.19 16.83 -11.69
N GLY A 365 -1.94 15.53 -11.41
CA GLY A 365 -0.72 15.11 -10.73
C GLY A 365 -0.64 15.63 -9.29
N ARG A 366 0.49 15.38 -8.63
CA ARG A 366 0.83 15.80 -7.26
C ARG A 366 2.03 16.71 -7.28
N ASP A 367 1.92 17.87 -6.64
CA ASP A 367 3.04 18.80 -6.49
C ASP A 367 3.93 18.36 -5.33
N LEU A 368 5.09 17.76 -5.65
CA LEU A 368 6.06 17.33 -4.64
C LEU A 368 7.18 18.34 -4.44
N ARG A 369 7.12 19.53 -5.05
CA ARG A 369 8.24 20.50 -5.05
C ARG A 369 8.63 20.99 -3.67
N ASP A 370 7.67 21.03 -2.76
CA ASP A 370 7.84 21.53 -1.39
C ASP A 370 8.06 20.41 -0.37
N VAL A 371 8.15 19.15 -0.82
CA VAL A 371 8.63 18.02 -0.02
C VAL A 371 10.01 18.36 0.54
N ARG A 372 10.14 18.31 1.86
CA ARG A 372 11.36 18.66 2.61
C ARG A 372 12.16 17.44 3.05
N LEU A 373 11.51 16.28 3.11
CA LEU A 373 12.12 15.02 3.53
C LEU A 373 11.72 13.91 2.54
N LEU A 374 12.72 13.22 1.99
CA LEU A 374 12.53 12.01 1.20
C LEU A 374 13.06 10.81 1.99
N VAL A 375 12.16 9.95 2.45
CA VAL A 375 12.53 8.72 3.17
C VAL A 375 12.66 7.56 2.19
N GLY A 376 13.82 6.94 2.14
CA GLY A 376 14.03 5.66 1.48
C GLY A 376 13.74 4.50 2.43
N SER A 377 12.96 3.52 1.99
CA SER A 377 12.73 2.27 2.71
C SER A 377 12.87 1.06 1.78
N GLY A 378 12.67 -0.13 2.33
CA GLY A 378 12.79 -1.39 1.60
C GLY A 378 14.17 -2.02 1.74
N GLY A 379 14.24 -3.34 1.49
CA GLY A 379 15.41 -4.15 1.81
C GLY A 379 16.69 -3.71 1.08
N VAL A 380 16.55 -3.22 -0.16
CA VAL A 380 17.69 -2.75 -0.97
C VAL A 380 18.31 -1.46 -0.43
N LEU A 381 17.55 -0.64 0.31
CA LEU A 381 18.06 0.58 0.94
C LEU A 381 18.54 0.33 2.37
N ARG A 382 17.77 -0.44 3.17
CA ARG A 382 18.09 -0.69 4.58
C ARG A 382 19.41 -1.45 4.79
N HIS A 383 19.73 -2.35 3.87
CA HIS A 383 20.91 -3.24 3.96
C HIS A 383 22.06 -2.81 3.06
N ALA A 384 21.88 -1.74 2.28
CA ALA A 384 22.93 -1.21 1.44
C ALA A 384 24.01 -0.51 2.27
N ALA A 385 25.21 -0.41 1.69
CA ALA A 385 26.20 0.51 2.23
C ALA A 385 25.63 1.94 2.18
N PRO A 386 25.95 2.83 3.14
CA PRO A 386 25.41 4.18 3.18
C PRO A 386 25.60 4.97 1.87
N ALA A 387 26.74 4.78 1.19
CA ALA A 387 27.02 5.42 -0.09
C ALA A 387 26.07 4.96 -1.22
N ASP A 388 25.74 3.66 -1.26
CA ASP A 388 24.85 3.11 -2.29
C ASP A 388 23.40 3.59 -2.06
N ALA A 389 22.93 3.57 -0.81
CA ALA A 389 21.61 4.07 -0.48
C ALA A 389 21.48 5.59 -0.76
N ALA A 390 22.52 6.36 -0.44
CA ALA A 390 22.60 7.78 -0.79
C ALA A 390 22.61 8.01 -2.31
N SER A 391 23.30 7.16 -3.08
CA SER A 391 23.30 7.21 -4.55
C SER A 391 21.90 6.97 -5.12
N VAL A 392 21.17 5.97 -4.61
CA VAL A 392 19.80 5.67 -5.04
C VAL A 392 18.87 6.86 -4.77
N LEU A 393 18.87 7.41 -3.56
CA LEU A 393 18.02 8.58 -3.24
C LEU A 393 18.50 9.85 -3.97
N GLY A 394 19.80 10.00 -4.19
CA GLY A 394 20.37 11.09 -4.98
C GLY A 394 19.89 11.07 -6.42
N ALA A 395 19.79 9.89 -7.05
CA ALA A 395 19.23 9.75 -8.40
C ALA A 395 17.78 10.25 -8.50
N VAL A 396 16.99 10.05 -7.43
CA VAL A 396 15.62 10.56 -7.34
C VAL A 396 15.59 12.08 -7.19
N LEU A 397 16.42 12.65 -6.32
CA LEU A 397 16.45 14.10 -6.02
C LEU A 397 17.07 14.94 -7.14
N THR A 398 17.98 14.35 -7.92
CA THR A 398 18.62 15.00 -9.06
C THR A 398 17.87 14.80 -10.37
N ASP A 399 16.74 14.08 -10.36
CA ASP A 399 15.90 13.93 -11.55
C ASP A 399 15.19 15.24 -11.89
N GLN A 400 15.82 16.03 -12.76
CA GLN A 400 15.24 17.26 -13.31
C GLN A 400 14.44 16.99 -14.60
N ALA A 401 14.38 15.73 -15.05
CA ALA A 401 13.70 15.35 -16.28
C ALA A 401 12.26 14.88 -16.01
N GLY A 402 11.45 14.81 -17.07
CA GLY A 402 10.10 14.26 -17.01
C GLY A 402 8.96 15.29 -16.96
N GLY A 403 9.21 16.55 -16.58
CA GLY A 403 8.20 17.63 -16.66
C GLY A 403 7.17 17.61 -15.53
N TRP A 404 7.51 17.06 -14.36
CA TRP A 404 6.63 16.95 -13.20
C TRP A 404 7.25 17.60 -11.96
N PRO A 405 6.42 18.08 -11.03
CA PRO A 405 6.89 18.72 -9.80
C PRO A 405 7.49 17.70 -8.82
N LEU A 406 8.78 17.39 -8.98
CA LEU A 406 9.57 16.57 -8.06
C LEU A 406 10.19 17.42 -6.93
N PRO A 407 10.62 16.80 -5.81
CA PRO A 407 11.21 17.52 -4.69
C PRO A 407 12.43 18.36 -5.10
N ARG A 408 12.43 19.65 -4.74
CA ARG A 408 13.52 20.58 -5.13
C ARG A 408 14.73 20.53 -4.19
N ALA A 409 14.48 20.33 -2.90
CA ALA A 409 15.48 20.46 -1.85
C ALA A 409 15.20 19.50 -0.68
N ALA A 410 14.60 18.34 -0.95
CA ALA A 410 14.33 17.37 0.11
C ALA A 410 15.63 16.78 0.65
N ARG A 411 15.73 16.70 1.98
CA ARG A 411 16.78 15.93 2.65
C ARG A 411 16.49 14.43 2.48
N PRO A 412 17.43 13.61 1.97
CA PRO A 412 17.26 12.16 1.94
C PRO A 412 17.55 11.55 3.32
N VAL A 413 16.75 10.57 3.74
CA VAL A 413 17.03 9.72 4.90
C VAL A 413 16.62 8.29 4.59
N VAL A 414 17.28 7.30 5.17
CA VAL A 414 16.92 5.88 5.02
C VAL A 414 16.31 5.39 6.32
N ASP A 415 15.15 4.74 6.24
CA ASP A 415 14.54 4.04 7.37
C ASP A 415 15.24 2.69 7.60
N VAL A 416 16.48 2.75 8.08
CA VAL A 416 17.35 1.57 8.30
C VAL A 416 16.74 0.61 9.32
N ASP A 417 16.12 1.17 10.36
CA ASP A 417 15.53 0.44 11.49
C ASP A 417 14.08 0.01 11.26
N TYR A 418 13.48 0.35 10.11
CA TYR A 418 12.11 0.03 9.74
C TYR A 418 11.07 0.54 10.76
N VAL A 419 11.24 1.78 11.23
CA VAL A 419 10.39 2.36 12.28
C VAL A 419 9.07 2.92 11.76
N LEU A 420 8.91 3.14 10.45
CA LEU A 420 7.66 3.71 9.89
C LEU A 420 6.43 2.86 10.22
N ALA A 421 6.52 1.54 10.06
CA ALA A 421 5.42 0.64 10.38
C ALA A 421 5.12 0.63 11.89
N ALA A 422 6.15 0.66 12.75
CA ALA A 422 6.00 0.69 14.19
C ALA A 422 5.35 2.00 14.67
N GLY A 423 5.81 3.14 14.16
CA GLY A 423 5.20 4.44 14.46
C GLY A 423 3.72 4.49 14.07
N GLY A 424 3.37 3.99 12.89
CA GLY A 424 1.97 3.94 12.46
C GLY A 424 1.10 2.98 13.28
N LEU A 425 1.65 1.85 13.72
CA LEU A 425 0.95 0.90 14.60
C LEU A 425 0.67 1.49 16.00
N LEU A 426 1.54 2.37 16.48
CA LEU A 426 1.41 3.03 17.78
C LEU A 426 0.57 4.31 17.72
N ALA A 427 0.41 4.92 16.53
CA ALA A 427 -0.17 6.26 16.35
C ALA A 427 -1.50 6.50 17.08
N GLN A 428 -2.40 5.51 17.09
CA GLN A 428 -3.73 5.67 17.67
C GLN A 428 -3.72 5.61 19.21
N GLU A 429 -2.94 4.70 19.79
CA GLU A 429 -2.96 4.43 21.24
C GLU A 429 -1.83 5.15 22.00
N HIS A 430 -0.70 5.37 21.34
CA HIS A 430 0.51 5.96 21.90
C HIS A 430 1.10 7.03 20.96
N PRO A 431 0.34 8.11 20.62
CA PRO A 431 0.74 9.09 19.61
C PRO A 431 2.07 9.80 19.95
N GLN A 432 2.33 10.07 21.23
CA GLN A 432 3.58 10.71 21.67
C GLN A 432 4.79 9.79 21.46
N ALA A 433 4.68 8.51 21.82
CA ALA A 433 5.73 7.52 21.60
C ALA A 433 6.00 7.29 20.10
N ALA A 434 4.94 7.25 19.29
CA ALA A 434 5.03 7.12 17.84
C ALA A 434 5.81 8.30 17.21
N GLY A 435 5.45 9.53 17.55
CA GLY A 435 6.14 10.73 17.04
C GLY A 435 7.60 10.79 17.48
N ALA A 436 7.89 10.51 18.75
CA ALA A 436 9.24 10.49 19.29
C ALA A 436 10.13 9.42 18.61
N LEU A 437 9.60 8.20 18.40
CA LEU A 437 10.30 7.11 17.72
C LEU A 437 10.69 7.52 16.30
N LEU A 438 9.72 8.02 15.53
CA LEU A 438 9.92 8.38 14.14
C LEU A 438 10.91 9.54 14.01
N ARG A 439 10.78 10.58 14.84
CA ARG A 439 11.70 11.72 14.86
C ARG A 439 13.13 11.31 15.20
N CYS A 440 13.32 10.47 16.21
CA CYS A 440 14.65 10.03 16.65
C CYS A 440 15.43 9.28 15.54
N HIS A 441 14.74 8.56 14.68
CA HIS A 441 15.36 7.76 13.63
C HIS A 441 15.39 8.45 12.26
N LEU A 442 14.44 9.33 11.94
CA LEU A 442 14.26 9.88 10.59
C LEU A 442 14.53 11.40 10.49
N ASP A 443 14.63 12.11 11.61
CA ASP A 443 15.03 13.52 11.67
C ASP A 443 16.48 13.71 12.09
N ARG A 444 17.39 13.07 11.34
CA ARG A 444 18.84 13.12 11.57
C ARG A 444 19.58 13.99 10.57
#